data_AF-A0A4U3LF64-F1
#
_entry.id   AF-A0A4U3LF64-F1
#
_cell.length_a   1.000
_cell.length_b   1.000
_cell.length_c   1.000
_cell.angle_alpha   90.00
_cell.angle_beta   90.00
_cell.angle_gamma   90.00
#
_symmetry.space_group_name_H-M   'P 1'
#
loop_
_entity.id
_entity.type
_entity.pdbx_description
1 polymer ?
#
loop_
_entity_poly.entity_id
_entity_poly.type
_entity_poly.pdbx_seq_one_letter_code
_entity_poly.pdbx_strand_id
1 'polypeptide(L)' 'MTFDEYMQKTREINEQLQEISMLTANQALTNCANSSNPGFVDLMRRHAELTMRSFKLTEEMMKQLSIDN' A
#
# COMPACT_ATOMS: atom_id res chain seq x y z
N MET A 1 -19.13 -5.55 -0.75
CA MET A 1 -18.40 -4.40 -1.33
C MET A 1 -18.66 -4.45 -2.82
N THR A 2 -18.99 -3.34 -3.46
CA THR A 2 -19.19 -3.34 -4.91
C THR A 2 -17.84 -3.35 -5.64
N PHE A 3 -17.85 -3.73 -6.92
CA PHE A 3 -16.64 -3.65 -7.76
C PHE A 3 -16.08 -2.22 -7.83
N ASP A 4 -16.96 -1.22 -7.93
CA ASP A 4 -16.56 0.19 -7.97
C ASP A 4 -15.91 0.65 -6.66
N GLU A 5 -16.47 0.24 -5.51
CA GLU A 5 -15.87 0.52 -4.20
C GLU A 5 -14.49 -0.11 -4.05
N TYR A 6 -14.31 -1.34 -4.57
CA TYR A 6 -13.02 -2.02 -4.59
C TYR A 6 -11.99 -1.29 -5.47
N MET A 7 -12.39 -0.88 -6.67
CA MET A 7 -11.52 -0.16 -7.59
C MET A 7 -11.09 1.19 -7.00
N GLN A 8 -12.01 1.91 -6.36
CA GLN A 8 -11.71 3.17 -5.71
C GLN A 8 -10.71 2.98 -4.55
N LYS A 9 -10.95 2.03 -3.64
CA LYS A 9 -10.03 1.74 -2.53
C LYS A 9 -8.65 1.27 -3.00
N THR A 10 -8.61 0.48 -4.08
CA THR A 10 -7.35 0.02 -4.68
C THR A 10 -6.55 1.19 -5.24
N ARG A 11 -7.21 2.14 -5.90
CA ARG A 11 -6.58 3.37 -6.40
C ARG A 11 -5.99 4.19 -5.26
N GLU A 12 -6.74 4.42 -4.19
CA GLU A 12 -6.29 5.18 -3.01
C GLU A 12 -5.08 4.54 -2.31
N ILE A 13 -5.02 3.20 -2.27
CA ILE A 13 -3.86 2.48 -1.72
C ILE A 13 -2.64 2.68 -2.63
N ASN A 14 -2.83 2.57 -3.95
CA ASN A 14 -1.74 2.72 -4.92
C ASN A 14 -1.18 4.15 -4.95
N GLU A 15 -2.02 5.17 -4.79
CA GLU A 15 -1.58 6.56 -4.67
C GLU A 15 -0.68 6.76 -3.44
N GLN A 16 -1.06 6.20 -2.28
CA GLN A 16 -0.23 6.25 -1.07
C GLN A 16 1.08 5.46 -1.23
N LEU A 17 1.06 4.30 -1.89
CA LEU A 17 2.27 3.53 -2.16
C LEU A 17 3.22 4.29 -3.10
N GLN A 18 2.68 5.01 -4.08
CA GLN A 18 3.46 5.85 -4.99
C GLN A 18 4.12 7.02 -4.25
N GLU A 19 3.40 7.66 -3.33
CA GLU A 19 3.97 8.72 -2.47
C GLU A 19 5.14 8.19 -1.63
N ILE A 20 4.97 7.04 -0.97
CA ILE A 20 6.04 6.39 -0.20
C ILE A 20 7.24 6.06 -1.10
N SER A 21 7.00 5.55 -2.31
CA SER A 21 8.06 5.26 -3.29
C SER A 21 8.88 6.51 -3.62
N MET A 22 8.22 7.65 -3.86
CA MET A 22 8.91 8.92 -4.09
C MET A 22 9.72 9.40 -2.88
N LEU A 23 9.14 9.33 -1.68
CA LEU A 23 9.81 9.77 -0.45
C LEU A 23 11.04 8.91 -0.14
N THR A 24 10.92 7.60 -0.31
CA THR A 24 12.01 6.64 -0.06
C THR A 24 13.10 6.75 -1.12
N ALA A 25 12.75 7.01 -2.39
CA ALA A 25 13.73 7.32 -3.44
C ALA A 25 14.53 8.59 -3.10
N ASN A 26 13.86 9.65 -2.64
CA ASN A 26 14.54 10.87 -2.18
C ASN A 26 15.47 10.60 -1.00
N GLN A 27 15.04 9.79 -0.03
CA GLN A 27 15.89 9.38 1.09
C GLN A 27 17.08 8.52 0.65
N ALA A 28 16.93 7.70 -0.40
CA ALA A 28 18.04 6.94 -0.96
C ALA A 28 19.08 7.85 -1.61
N LEU A 29 18.63 8.86 -2.38
CA LEU A 29 19.52 9.86 -2.98
C LEU A 29 20.33 10.65 -1.94
N THR A 30 19.77 10.86 -0.75
CA THR A 30 20.45 11.56 0.36
C THR A 30 21.18 10.63 1.33
N ASN A 31 21.27 9.32 1.03
CA ASN A 31 21.84 8.28 1.90
C ASN A 31 21.15 8.15 3.29
N CYS A 32 19.91 8.61 3.39
CA CYS A 32 19.08 8.53 4.59
C CYS A 32 18.11 7.34 4.59
N ALA A 33 18.06 6.52 3.54
CA ALA A 33 17.23 5.31 3.46
C ALA A 33 17.85 4.14 4.25
N ASN A 34 17.79 4.19 5.58
CA ASN A 34 18.34 3.15 6.44
C ASN A 34 17.54 2.98 7.74
N SER A 35 17.75 1.85 8.42
CA SER A 35 17.02 1.48 9.66
C SER A 35 17.30 2.38 10.86
N SER A 36 18.34 3.21 10.80
CA SER A 36 18.65 4.20 11.84
C SER A 36 17.94 5.53 11.62
N ASN A 37 17.30 5.74 10.46
CA ASN A 37 16.47 6.91 10.19
C ASN A 37 15.00 6.60 10.54
N PRO A 38 14.43 7.22 11.61
CA PRO A 38 13.05 6.98 12.01
C PRO A 38 12.04 7.26 10.90
N GLY A 39 12.27 8.31 10.09
CA GLY A 39 11.38 8.66 8.98
C GLY A 39 11.37 7.59 7.88
N PHE A 40 12.51 6.94 7.61
CA PHE A 40 12.55 5.82 6.67
C PHE A 40 11.83 4.59 7.24
N VAL A 41 12.06 4.28 8.52
CA VAL A 41 11.41 3.15 9.20
C VAL A 41 9.88 3.31 9.20
N ASP A 42 9.38 4.52 9.46
CA ASP A 42 7.94 4.79 9.46
C ASP A 42 7.33 4.67 8.06
N LEU A 43 8.02 5.14 7.01
CA LEU A 43 7.61 4.93 5.62
C LEU A 43 7.53 3.44 5.26
N MET A 44 8.51 2.63 5.69
CA MET A 44 8.52 1.19 5.45
C MET A 44 7.43 0.45 6.23
N ARG A 45 7.14 0.86 7.48
CA ARG A 45 6.01 0.31 8.24
C ARG A 45 4.70 0.61 7.51
N ARG A 46 4.51 1.85 7.05
CA ARG A 46 3.31 2.26 6.32
C ARG A 46 3.16 1.52 4.99
N HIS A 47 4.26 1.32 4.27
CA HIS A 47 4.27 0.49 3.06
C HIS A 47 3.75 -0.92 3.35
N ALA A 48 4.30 -1.60 4.37
CA ALA A 48 3.88 -2.94 4.76
C ALA A 48 2.39 -3.01 5.13
N GLU A 49 1.89 -2.02 5.88
CA GLU A 49 0.46 -1.90 6.19
C GLU A 49 -0.41 -1.79 4.94
N LEU A 50 -0.03 -0.92 3.99
CA LEU A 50 -0.77 -0.71 2.75
C LEU A 50 -0.77 -1.95 1.87
N THR A 51 0.37 -2.63 1.73
CA THR A 51 0.44 -3.91 1.00
C THR A 51 -0.47 -4.97 1.63
N MET A 52 -0.47 -5.09 2.96
CA MET A 52 -1.36 -6.02 3.67
C MET A 52 -2.84 -5.65 3.49
N ARG A 53 -3.18 -4.36 3.53
CA ARG A 53 -4.56 -3.89 3.28
C ARG A 53 -5.00 -4.18 1.85
N SER A 54 -4.13 -3.97 0.86
CA SER A 54 -4.39 -4.29 -0.56
C SER A 54 -4.66 -5.79 -0.75
N PHE A 55 -3.84 -6.63 -0.13
CA PHE A 55 -4.02 -8.08 -0.15
C PHE A 55 -5.39 -8.49 0.42
N LYS A 56 -5.72 -8.01 1.63
CA LYS A 56 -7.03 -8.32 2.26
C LYS A 56 -8.21 -7.82 1.45
N LEU A 57 -8.11 -6.60 0.90
CA LEU A 57 -9.14 -6.02 0.03
C LEU A 57 -9.40 -6.90 -1.20
N THR A 58 -8.34 -7.41 -1.82
CA THR A 58 -8.42 -8.32 -2.97
C THR A 58 -9.01 -9.67 -2.57
N GLU A 59 -8.58 -10.22 -1.43
CA GLU A 59 -9.10 -11.48 -0.89
C GLU A 59 -10.61 -11.40 -0.61
N GLU A 60 -11.08 -10.29 -0.02
CA GLU A 60 -12.50 -10.04 0.24
C GLU A 60 -13.33 -9.98 -1.05
N MET A 61 -12.82 -9.34 -2.10
CA MET A 61 -13.49 -9.27 -3.40
C MET A 61 -13.55 -10.66 -4.06
N MET A 62 -12.45 -11.41 -4.05
CA MET A 62 -12.42 -12.77 -4.60
C MET A 62 -13.37 -13.73 -3.87
N LYS A 63 -13.49 -13.60 -2.55
CA LYS A 63 -14.47 -14.35 -1.76
C LYS A 63 -15.91 -14.04 -2.15
N GLN A 64 -16.24 -12.77 -2.41
CA GLN A 64 -17.58 -12.39 -2.86
C GLN A 64 -17.88 -12.96 -4.26
N LEU A 65 -16.96 -12.78 -5.22
CA LEU A 65 -17.12 -13.30 -6.58
C LEU A 65 -17.20 -14.84 -6.66
N SER A 66 -16.59 -15.55 -5.72
CA SER A 66 -16.65 -17.02 -5.64
C SER A 66 -17.91 -17.55 -4.95
N ILE A 67 -18.60 -16.72 -4.15
CA ILE A 67 -19.92 -17.05 -3.57
C ILE A 67 -21.03 -16.78 -4.58
N ASP A 68 -20.83 -15.85 -5.51
CA ASP A 68 -21.80 -15.48 -6.57
C ASP A 68 -21.75 -16.40 -7.81
N ASN A 69 -20.93 -17.47 -7.81
CA ASN A 69 -20.87 -18.52 -8.85
C ASN A 69 -21.48 -19.84 -8.36
#